data_AF-A0ABD2P7Q4-F1
#
_entry.id   AF-A0ABD2P7Q4-F1
#
_cell.length_a   1.000
_cell.length_b   1.000
_cell.length_c   1.000
_cell.angle_alpha   90.00
_cell.angle_beta   90.00
_cell.angle_gamma   90.00
#
_symmetry.space_group_name_H-M   'P 1'
#
loop_
_entity.id
_entity.type
_entity.pdbx_description
1 polymer ?
#
loop_
_entity_poly.entity_id
_entity_poly.type
_entity_poly.pdbx_seq_one_letter_code
_entity_poly.pdbx_strand_id
1 'polypeptide(L)' 'MDPNMSEGAKMATTNHSFLQWNINGYFPHLEMFQILINEYDPSIIGLQETHFKPNKSHSPRNYKGFFKSREN' A
#
# COMPACT_ATOMS: atom_id res chain seq x y z
N MET A 1 9.28 50.41 -3.53
CA MET A 1 8.23 49.39 -3.32
C MET A 1 8.46 48.34 -4.38
N ASP A 2 9.17 47.26 -4.03
CA ASP A 2 9.45 46.18 -4.96
C ASP A 2 8.18 45.33 -5.18
N PRO A 3 7.74 45.10 -6.42
CA PRO A 3 6.52 44.35 -6.72
C PRO A 3 6.71 42.82 -6.72
N ASN A 4 7.80 42.29 -6.16
CA ASN A 4 8.04 40.86 -6.07
C ASN A 4 7.66 40.31 -4.69
N MET A 5 6.36 40.08 -4.48
CA MET A 5 5.92 38.97 -3.63
C MET A 5 5.37 37.89 -4.56
N SER A 6 6.32 37.10 -5.08
CA SER A 6 6.10 35.87 -5.82
C SER A 6 5.15 34.96 -5.06
N GLU A 7 4.11 34.54 -5.77
CA GLU A 7 3.13 33.52 -5.45
C GLU A 7 3.72 32.42 -4.55
N GLY A 8 3.20 32.34 -3.32
CA GLY A 8 3.62 31.33 -2.35
C GLY A 8 3.51 29.94 -2.97
N ALA A 9 4.58 29.16 -2.86
CA ALA A 9 4.61 27.77 -3.28
C ALA A 9 3.40 27.03 -2.68
N LYS A 10 2.43 26.68 -3.52
CA LYS A 10 1.37 25.74 -3.13
C LYS A 10 2.08 24.44 -2.79
N MET A 11 2.10 24.06 -1.52
CA MET A 11 2.59 22.74 -1.13
C MET A 11 1.81 21.72 -1.95
N ALA A 12 2.51 20.86 -2.69
CA ALA A 12 1.86 19.82 -3.46
C ALA A 12 1.14 18.89 -2.48
N THR A 13 -0.18 18.99 -2.43
CA THR A 13 -1.01 18.08 -1.63
C THR A 13 -0.89 16.69 -2.25
N THR A 14 -0.11 15.81 -1.63
CA THR A 14 0.00 14.43 -2.08
C THR A 14 -1.25 13.68 -1.58
N ASN A 15 -2.14 13.30 -2.50
CA ASN A 15 -3.28 12.43 -2.16
C ASN A 15 -2.78 10.99 -2.04
N HIS A 16 -2.89 10.42 -0.84
CA HIS A 16 -2.54 9.02 -0.57
C HIS A 16 -3.79 8.13 -0.63
N SER A 17 -3.66 6.98 -1.31
CA SER A 17 -4.71 5.96 -1.44
C SER A 17 -4.41 4.75 -0.56
N PHE A 18 -5.44 4.13 0.01
CA PHE A 18 -5.32 2.95 0.88
C PHE A 18 -6.21 1.82 0.38
N LEU A 19 -5.60 0.66 0.12
CA LEU A 19 -6.30 -0.58 -0.21
C LEU A 19 -6.31 -1.49 1.02
N GLN A 20 -7.49 -1.81 1.55
CA GLN A 20 -7.64 -2.80 2.63
C GLN A 20 -8.43 -4.01 2.14
N TRP A 21 -7.90 -5.20 2.36
CA TRP A 21 -8.53 -6.43 1.91
C TRP A 21 -8.27 -7.61 2.84
N ASN A 22 -9.35 -8.21 3.35
CA ASN A 22 -9.30 -9.58 3.86
C ASN A 22 -9.19 -10.54 2.66
N ILE A 23 -7.99 -11.03 2.39
CA ILE A 23 -7.69 -11.78 1.16
C ILE A 23 -8.03 -13.27 1.28
N ASN A 24 -8.34 -13.76 2.49
CA ASN A 24 -8.65 -15.18 2.74
C ASN A 24 -7.67 -16.15 2.04
N GLY A 25 -6.38 -15.97 2.34
CA GLY A 25 -5.27 -16.67 1.71
C GLY A 25 -4.64 -15.90 0.56
N TYR A 26 -3.36 -15.55 0.71
CA TYR A 26 -2.63 -14.73 -0.25
C TYR A 26 -2.38 -15.42 -1.59
N PHE A 27 -1.87 -16.65 -1.58
CA PHE A 27 -1.44 -17.34 -2.80
C PHE A 27 -2.60 -17.65 -3.77
N PRO A 28 -3.78 -18.13 -3.32
CA PRO A 28 -4.93 -18.34 -4.21
C PRO A 28 -5.40 -17.07 -4.94
N HIS A 29 -5.15 -15.89 -4.37
CA HIS A 29 -5.62 -14.61 -4.89
C HIS A 29 -4.50 -13.72 -5.43
N LEU A 30 -3.28 -14.27 -5.60
CA LEU A 30 -2.12 -13.48 -5.99
C LEU A 30 -2.30 -12.76 -7.33
N GLU A 31 -2.90 -13.41 -8.32
CA GLU A 31 -3.14 -12.84 -9.65
C GLU A 31 -4.12 -11.65 -9.57
N MET A 32 -5.27 -11.87 -8.94
CA MET A 32 -6.26 -10.80 -8.72
C MET A 32 -5.66 -9.65 -7.91
N PHE A 33 -4.89 -9.98 -6.87
CA PHE A 33 -4.20 -8.98 -6.08
C PHE A 33 -3.29 -8.13 -6.96
N GLN A 34 -2.42 -8.75 -7.80
CA GLN A 34 -1.55 -8.03 -8.74
C GLN A 34 -2.30 -7.10 -9.70
N ILE A 35 -3.44 -7.52 -10.21
CA ILE A 35 -4.29 -6.69 -11.07
C ILE A 35 -4.75 -5.44 -10.31
N LEU A 36 -5.27 -5.60 -9.08
CA LEU A 36 -5.74 -4.48 -8.26
C LEU A 36 -4.62 -3.48 -7.92
N ILE A 37 -3.41 -3.96 -7.59
CA ILE A 37 -2.29 -3.07 -7.27
C ILE A 37 -1.86 -2.26 -8.50
N ASN A 38 -1.88 -2.87 -9.68
CA ASN A 38 -1.51 -2.19 -10.92
C ASN A 38 -2.59 -1.22 -11.39
N GLU A 39 -3.86 -1.51 -11.14
CA GLU A 39 -4.98 -0.66 -11.55
C GLU A 39 -5.12 0.58 -10.65
N TYR A 40 -5.00 0.40 -9.33
CA TYR A 40 -5.30 1.46 -8.36
C TYR A 40 -4.06 2.16 -7.79
N ASP A 41 -2.86 1.62 -8.00
CA ASP A 41 -1.57 2.10 -7.47
C ASP A 41 -1.66 2.64 -6.02
N PRO A 42 -2.11 1.81 -5.05
CA PRO A 42 -2.39 2.27 -3.70
C PRO A 42 -1.12 2.70 -2.97
N SER A 43 -1.12 3.86 -2.30
CA SER A 43 0.04 4.26 -1.46
C SER A 43 0.30 3.30 -0.31
N ILE A 44 -0.75 2.69 0.24
CA ILE A 44 -0.68 1.75 1.38
C ILE A 44 -1.60 0.56 1.12
N ILE A 45 -1.14 -0.65 1.47
CA ILE A 45 -1.93 -1.88 1.37
C ILE A 45 -2.01 -2.55 2.75
N GLY A 46 -3.22 -2.89 3.20
CA GLY A 46 -3.47 -3.68 4.40
C GLY A 46 -4.14 -5.01 4.06
N LEU A 47 -3.46 -6.13 4.31
CA LEU A 47 -4.03 -7.47 4.09
C LEU A 47 -4.30 -8.20 5.41
N GLN A 48 -5.47 -8.84 5.51
CA GLN A 48 -5.83 -9.75 6.60
C GLN A 48 -6.07 -11.18 6.10
N GLU A 49 -6.04 -12.16 7.02
CA GLU A 49 -6.18 -13.60 6.74
C GLU A 49 -5.27 -14.09 5.60
N THR A 50 -4.02 -13.61 5.57
CA THR A 50 -3.08 -13.94 4.49
C THR A 50 -2.69 -15.43 4.43
N HIS A 51 -2.94 -16.17 5.51
CA HIS A 51 -2.55 -17.58 5.70
C HIS A 51 -1.04 -17.81 5.49
N PHE A 52 -0.23 -16.77 5.74
CA PHE A 52 1.23 -16.91 5.72
C PHE A 52 1.71 -17.82 6.86
N LYS A 53 2.71 -18.64 6.54
CA LYS A 53 3.41 -19.45 7.54
C LYS A 53 4.27 -18.54 8.42
N PRO A 54 4.51 -18.91 9.70
CA PRO A 54 5.46 -18.19 10.54
C PRO A 54 6.80 -18.02 9.82
N ASN A 55 7.39 -16.83 9.91
CA ASN A 55 8.65 -16.44 9.25
C ASN A 55 8.66 -16.50 7.72
N LYS A 56 7.49 -16.67 7.06
CA LYS A 56 7.36 -16.52 5.62
C LYS A 56 6.46 -15.34 5.32
N SER A 57 6.98 -14.40 4.55
CA SER A 57 6.22 -13.23 4.11
C SER A 57 6.43 -12.98 2.62
N HIS A 58 5.46 -12.31 1.99
CA HIS A 58 5.54 -11.88 0.61
C HIS A 58 5.07 -10.44 0.49
N SER A 59 5.85 -9.65 -0.23
CA SER A 59 5.54 -8.27 -0.56
C SER A 59 5.47 -8.12 -2.07
N PRO A 60 4.49 -7.38 -2.60
CA PRO A 60 4.52 -6.96 -3.99
C PRO A 60 5.79 -6.17 -4.32
N ARG A 61 6.21 -6.22 -5.59
CA ARG A 61 7.31 -5.40 -6.09
C ARG A 61 6.99 -3.92 -5.82
N ASN A 62 7.99 -3.15 -5.37
CA ASN A 62 7.89 -1.73 -4.99
C ASN A 62 7.21 -1.43 -3.64
N TYR A 63 6.72 -2.43 -2.91
CA TYR A 63 6.17 -2.23 -1.58
C TYR A 63 7.14 -2.75 -0.52
N LYS A 64 7.36 -1.94 0.53
CA LYS A 64 8.04 -2.39 1.74
C LYS A 64 7.03 -3.12 2.63
N GLY A 65 7.22 -4.42 2.82
CA GLY A 65 6.32 -5.23 3.64
C GLY A 65 6.62 -5.18 5.13
N PHE A 66 5.55 -5.20 5.91
CA PHE A 66 5.57 -5.40 7.36
C PHE A 66 4.57 -6.51 7.69
N PHE A 67 4.95 -7.43 8.57
CA PHE A 67 4.16 -8.62 8.85
C PHE A 67 4.14 -8.86 10.35
N LYS A 68 2.95 -9.18 10.87
CA LYS A 68 2.75 -9.60 12.25
C LYS A 68 1.84 -10.81 12.25
N SER A 69 2.37 -11.95 12.69
CA SER A 69 1.53 -13.09 13.04
C SER A 69 0.74 -12.76 14.31
N ARG A 70 -0.42 -13.40 14.50
CA ARG A 70 -1.08 -13.36 15.80
C ARG A 70 -0.14 -14.02 16.81
N GLU A 71 0.50 -13.21 17.65
CA GLU A 71 1.08 -13.69 18.91
C GLU A 71 -0.12 -13.93 19.83
N ASN A 72 -0.24 -15.15 20.37
CA ASN A 72 -1.22 -15.47 21.40
C ASN A 72 -0.82 -14.80 22.72
#